data_AF-A0A4Q7R9B2-F1
#
_entry.id   AF-A0A4Q7R9B2-F1
#
_cell.length_a   1.000
_cell.length_b   1.000
_cell.length_c   1.000
_cell.angle_alpha   90.00
_cell.angle_beta   90.00
_cell.angle_gamma   90.00
#
_symmetry.space_group_name_H-M   'P 1'
#
loop_
_entity.id
_entity.type
_entity.pdbx_description
1 polymer ?
#
loop_
_entity_poly.entity_id
_entity_poly.type
_entity_poly.pdbx_seq_one_letter_code
_entity_poly.pdbx_strand_id
1 'polypeptide(L)'
;MSDPSPSPFSSPLPAQHWVRVGVGADAAMLDAWLMARAPLAVPEARARRLSLEALLAQGGQGLCLVGGTTAVPEAVECLLPVPLIHSLGTGGRLALVSEWWGPQARLAPCLDELADWCRAHGIRAIAVAPGLAGEGGAPAPGYERDGSGLWLRSLVPTAKRLG
;
A
#
# COMPACT_ATOMS: atom_id res chain seq x y z
N MET A 1 51.07 -0.96 -30.91
CA MET A 1 50.45 -1.53 -29.70
C MET A 1 49.20 -0.71 -29.45
N SER A 2 48.03 -1.25 -29.80
CA SER A 2 46.76 -0.54 -29.68
C SER A 2 46.14 -0.85 -28.31
N ASP A 3 45.81 0.21 -27.57
CA ASP A 3 45.06 0.14 -26.32
C ASP A 3 43.67 -0.47 -26.55
N PRO A 4 43.18 -1.39 -25.70
CA PRO A 4 41.79 -1.82 -25.75
C PRO A 4 40.89 -0.72 -25.17
N SER A 5 40.04 -0.18 -26.04
CA SER A 5 38.97 0.77 -25.70
C SER A 5 38.05 0.17 -24.62
N PRO A 6 37.74 0.88 -23.52
CA PRO A 6 36.79 0.39 -22.53
C PRO A 6 35.37 0.42 -23.11
N SER A 7 34.70 -0.73 -23.09
CA SER A 7 33.30 -0.85 -23.50
C SER A 7 32.40 0.02 -22.60
N PRO A 8 31.55 0.90 -23.15
CA PRO A 8 30.42 1.44 -22.40
C PRO A 8 29.37 0.32 -22.25
N PHE A 9 28.46 0.45 -21.31
CA PHE A 9 27.32 -0.46 -21.06
C PHE A 9 27.59 -1.66 -20.13
N SER A 10 27.65 -1.35 -18.84
CA SER A 10 26.95 -2.17 -17.84
C SER A 10 26.31 -1.24 -16.83
N SER A 11 25.32 -0.49 -17.29
CA SER A 11 24.37 0.12 -16.35
C SER A 11 23.50 -1.02 -15.83
N PRO A 12 23.48 -1.29 -14.51
CA PRO A 12 22.58 -2.29 -13.96
C PRO A 12 21.14 -1.92 -14.33
N LEU A 13 20.38 -2.90 -14.83
CA LEU A 13 18.96 -2.72 -15.11
C LEU A 13 18.26 -2.16 -13.87
N PRO A 14 17.32 -1.21 -14.01
CA PRO A 14 16.62 -0.66 -12.87
C PRO A 14 15.94 -1.79 -12.09
N ALA A 15 16.12 -1.79 -10.77
CA ALA A 15 15.55 -2.81 -9.91
C ALA A 15 14.03 -2.86 -10.09
N GLN A 16 13.49 -4.04 -10.38
CA GLN A 16 12.05 -4.21 -10.57
C GLN A 16 11.39 -4.24 -9.19
N HIS A 17 10.45 -3.32 -8.97
CA HIS A 17 9.66 -3.28 -7.75
C HIS A 17 8.39 -4.08 -7.94
N TRP A 18 8.00 -4.81 -6.91
CA TRP A 18 6.74 -5.54 -6.88
C TRP A 18 5.88 -5.06 -5.71
N VAL A 19 4.57 -5.17 -5.87
CA VAL A 19 3.56 -4.99 -4.83
C VAL A 19 2.61 -6.18 -4.93
N ARG A 20 2.22 -6.76 -3.80
CA ARG A 20 1.23 -7.85 -3.75
C ARG A 20 0.43 -7.78 -2.45
N VAL A 21 -0.67 -8.52 -2.43
CA VAL A 21 -1.40 -8.77 -1.17
C VAL A 21 -0.55 -9.65 -0.25
N GLY A 22 -0.47 -9.25 1.02
CA GLY A 22 0.15 -10.02 2.09
C GLY A 22 -0.72 -11.21 2.51
N VAL A 23 -0.07 -12.30 2.90
CA VAL A 23 -0.70 -13.54 3.34
C VAL A 23 -0.20 -13.93 4.73
N GLY A 24 -0.90 -14.85 5.40
CA GLY A 24 -0.52 -15.29 6.75
C GLY A 24 0.94 -15.76 6.89
N ALA A 25 1.53 -16.31 5.82
CA ALA A 25 2.95 -16.71 5.80
C ALA A 25 3.93 -15.53 5.95
N ASP A 26 3.50 -14.30 5.65
CA ASP A 26 4.32 -13.10 5.77
C ASP A 26 4.41 -12.57 7.21
N ALA A 27 3.57 -13.06 8.13
CA ALA A 27 3.35 -12.44 9.43
C ALA A 27 4.63 -12.32 10.28
N ALA A 28 5.40 -13.39 10.39
CA ALA A 28 6.63 -13.40 11.20
C ALA A 28 7.71 -12.46 10.63
N MET A 29 7.88 -12.47 9.30
CA MET A 29 8.82 -11.60 8.61
C MET A 29 8.43 -10.13 8.77
N LEU A 30 7.14 -9.79 8.58
CA LEU A 30 6.64 -8.43 8.68
C LEU A 30 6.68 -7.89 10.12
N ASP A 31 6.37 -8.72 11.13
CA ASP A 31 6.49 -8.33 12.53
C ASP A 31 7.95 -8.02 12.90
N ALA A 32 8.90 -8.88 12.51
CA ALA A 32 10.32 -8.64 12.71
C ALA A 32 10.81 -7.35 12.01
N TRP A 33 10.37 -7.14 10.76
CA TRP A 33 10.69 -5.93 9.99
C TRP A 33 10.13 -4.66 10.65
N LEU A 34 8.89 -4.71 11.15
CA LEU A 34 8.28 -3.60 11.89
C LEU A 34 8.98 -3.35 13.23
N MET A 35 9.38 -4.39 13.96
CA MET A 35 10.13 -4.24 15.22
C MET A 35 11.50 -3.61 15.01
N ALA A 36 12.19 -3.94 13.91
CA ALA A 36 13.48 -3.34 13.59
C ALA A 36 13.36 -1.84 13.26
N ARG A 37 12.23 -1.40 12.67
CA ARG A 37 12.01 -0.01 12.26
C ARG A 37 11.35 0.86 13.33
N ALA A 38 10.44 0.27 14.09
CA ALA A 38 9.70 0.93 15.16
C ALA A 38 9.48 -0.07 16.31
N PRO A 39 10.48 -0.20 17.20
CA PRO A 39 10.37 -1.03 18.40
C PRO A 39 9.24 -0.52 19.30
N LEU A 40 8.48 -1.45 19.89
CA LEU A 40 7.38 -1.15 20.81
C LEU A 40 7.56 -1.93 22.12
N ALA A 41 6.94 -1.44 23.19
CA ALA A 41 6.83 -2.21 24.42
C ALA A 41 6.04 -3.51 24.18
N VAL A 42 6.31 -4.56 24.96
CA VAL A 42 5.74 -5.90 24.74
C VAL A 42 4.21 -5.91 24.55
N PRO A 43 3.39 -5.19 25.35
CA PRO A 43 1.93 -5.17 25.15
C PRO A 43 1.51 -4.59 23.80
N GLU A 44 2.13 -3.47 23.41
CA GLU A 44 1.85 -2.77 22.14
C GLU A 44 2.36 -3.59 20.94
N ALA A 45 3.54 -4.20 21.08
CA ALA A 45 4.10 -5.12 20.10
C ALA A 45 3.14 -6.30 19.82
N ARG A 46 2.58 -6.89 20.89
CA ARG A 46 1.59 -7.96 20.77
C ARG A 46 0.31 -7.47 20.09
N ALA A 47 -0.17 -6.28 20.43
CA ALA A 47 -1.35 -5.71 19.81
C ALA A 47 -1.14 -5.46 18.32
N ARG A 48 0.01 -4.88 17.92
CA ARG A 48 0.38 -4.69 16.51
C ARG A 48 0.43 -6.00 15.75
N ARG A 49 1.03 -7.05 16.34
CA ARG A 49 1.10 -8.37 15.71
C ARG A 49 -0.29 -8.97 15.48
N LEU A 50 -1.18 -8.89 16.47
CA LEU A 50 -2.56 -9.39 16.32
C LEU A 50 -3.33 -8.64 15.23
N SER A 51 -3.20 -7.31 15.17
CA SER A 51 -3.82 -6.51 14.11
C SER A 51 -3.26 -6.87 12.72
N LEU A 52 -1.95 -7.07 12.61
CA LEU A 52 -1.29 -7.49 11.38
C LEU A 52 -1.79 -8.87 10.92
N GLU A 53 -1.80 -9.86 11.82
CA GLU A 53 -2.30 -11.21 11.54
C GLU A 53 -3.76 -11.19 11.06
N ALA A 54 -4.62 -10.35 11.67
CA ALA A 54 -6.01 -10.20 11.26
C ALA A 54 -6.17 -9.66 9.83
N LEU A 55 -5.31 -8.72 9.41
CA LEU A 55 -5.29 -8.19 8.05
C LEU A 55 -4.72 -9.21 7.05
N LEU A 56 -3.66 -9.92 7.41
CA LEU A 56 -3.03 -10.94 6.56
C LEU A 56 -3.90 -12.19 6.36
N ALA A 57 -4.79 -12.48 7.31
CA ALA A 57 -5.77 -13.56 7.19
C ALA A 57 -6.86 -13.26 6.14
N GLN A 58 -7.01 -12.00 5.72
CA GLN A 58 -8.02 -11.55 4.74
C GLN A 58 -9.46 -11.97 5.10
N GLY A 59 -9.74 -12.13 6.40
CA GLY A 59 -11.04 -12.58 6.93
C GLY A 59 -12.16 -11.53 6.88
N GLY A 60 -12.07 -10.56 5.97
CA GLY A 60 -13.04 -9.48 5.79
C GLY A 60 -12.79 -8.22 6.64
N GLN A 61 -11.79 -8.23 7.53
CA GLN A 61 -11.34 -7.05 8.30
C GLN A 61 -10.48 -6.08 7.46
N GLY A 62 -9.86 -6.60 6.41
CA GLY A 62 -9.03 -5.85 5.48
C GLY A 62 -7.90 -6.68 4.91
N LEU A 63 -6.86 -5.99 4.48
CA LEU A 63 -5.68 -6.57 3.87
C LEU A 63 -4.41 -5.79 4.24
N CYS A 64 -3.27 -6.37 3.93
CA CYS A 64 -2.02 -5.64 3.83
C CYS A 64 -1.50 -5.72 2.39
N LEU A 65 -1.01 -4.62 1.85
CA LEU A 65 -0.15 -4.67 0.66
C LEU A 65 1.30 -4.65 1.10
N VAL A 66 2.08 -5.57 0.55
CA VAL A 66 3.52 -5.70 0.78
C VAL A 66 4.23 -5.41 -0.53
N GLY A 67 5.28 -4.62 -0.48
CA GLY A 67 6.12 -4.37 -1.64
C GLY A 67 7.59 -4.55 -1.32
N GLY A 68 8.33 -5.00 -2.34
CA GLY A 68 9.76 -5.20 -2.28
C GLY A 68 10.41 -4.92 -3.62
N THR A 69 11.63 -5.40 -3.77
CA THR A 69 12.43 -5.32 -4.99
C THR A 69 12.92 -6.71 -5.38
N THR A 70 13.18 -6.94 -6.66
CA THR A 70 13.84 -8.17 -7.12
C THR A 70 15.35 -8.15 -6.89
N ALA A 71 15.93 -6.99 -6.54
CA ALA A 71 17.36 -6.86 -6.30
C ALA A 71 17.83 -7.58 -5.02
N VAL A 72 16.96 -7.68 -4.01
CA VAL A 72 17.22 -8.37 -2.76
C VAL A 72 16.07 -9.35 -2.52
N PRO A 73 16.32 -10.67 -2.64
CA PRO A 73 15.31 -11.68 -2.35
C PRO A 73 14.73 -11.47 -0.95
N GLU A 74 13.39 -11.55 -0.85
CA GLU A 74 12.65 -11.48 0.42
C GLU A 74 12.75 -10.15 1.19
N ALA A 75 13.33 -9.10 0.59
CA ALA A 75 13.37 -7.78 1.21
C ALA A 75 12.03 -7.06 1.08
N VAL A 76 11.33 -6.91 2.20
CA VAL A 76 10.21 -5.99 2.33
C VAL A 76 10.75 -4.57 2.40
N GLU A 77 10.32 -3.74 1.45
CA GLU A 77 10.66 -2.32 1.42
C GLU A 77 9.48 -1.45 1.86
N CYS A 78 8.26 -1.91 1.60
CA CYS A 78 7.07 -1.19 2.00
C CYS A 78 5.91 -2.07 2.45
N LEU A 79 5.09 -1.51 3.35
CA LEU A 79 3.88 -2.12 3.88
C LEU A 79 2.75 -1.08 3.96
N LEU A 80 1.58 -1.44 3.46
CA LEU A 80 0.34 -0.66 3.54
C LEU A 80 -0.73 -1.50 4.25
N PRO A 81 -0.97 -1.28 5.56
CA PRO A 81 -2.11 -1.86 6.26
C PRO A 81 -3.40 -1.16 5.80
N VAL A 82 -4.42 -1.93 5.43
CA VAL A 82 -5.68 -1.40 4.88
C VAL A 82 -6.88 -2.06 5.58
N PRO A 83 -7.33 -1.53 6.72
CA PRO A 83 -8.61 -1.93 7.30
C PRO A 83 -9.80 -1.56 6.40
N LEU A 84 -10.82 -2.40 6.42
CA LEU A 84 -12.11 -2.13 5.79
C LEU A 84 -13.11 -1.67 6.82
N ILE A 85 -13.68 -0.49 6.60
CA ILE A 85 -14.69 0.09 7.49
C ILE A 85 -16.02 0.22 6.77
N HIS A 86 -17.11 0.07 7.52
CA HIS A 86 -18.46 0.30 7.00
C HIS A 86 -18.71 1.81 6.94
N SER A 87 -19.22 2.28 5.80
CA SER A 87 -19.56 3.68 5.58
C SER A 87 -20.94 3.79 4.92
N LEU A 88 -21.82 4.56 5.57
CA LEU A 88 -23.13 4.88 5.02
C LEU A 88 -23.02 5.78 3.79
N GLY A 89 -22.04 6.70 3.77
CA GLY A 89 -21.83 7.62 2.65
C GLY A 89 -21.43 6.93 1.36
N THR A 90 -20.74 5.79 1.44
CA THR A 90 -20.38 4.97 0.26
C THR A 90 -21.35 3.81 0.01
N GLY A 91 -22.34 3.63 0.89
CA GLY A 91 -23.32 2.55 0.82
C GLY A 91 -22.71 1.15 0.92
N GLY A 92 -21.63 0.98 1.71
CA GLY A 92 -20.93 -0.29 1.81
C GLY A 92 -19.63 -0.22 2.62
N ARG A 93 -18.63 -1.01 2.20
CA ARG A 93 -17.28 -0.96 2.78
C ARG A 93 -16.40 0.04 2.03
N LEU A 94 -15.48 0.62 2.78
CA LEU A 94 -14.47 1.58 2.38
C LEU A 94 -13.10 1.04 2.81
N ALA A 95 -12.12 1.10 1.93
CA ALA A 95 -10.73 0.83 2.29
C ALA A 95 -10.11 2.08 2.93
N LEU A 96 -9.68 1.98 4.19
CA LEU A 96 -9.06 3.08 4.90
C LEU A 96 -7.53 2.90 4.91
N VAL A 97 -6.83 3.92 4.45
CA VAL A 97 -5.37 4.00 4.44
C VAL A 97 -4.95 5.08 5.42
N SER A 98 -4.66 4.68 6.65
CA SER A 98 -4.25 5.57 7.73
C SER A 98 -2.75 5.58 8.00
N GLU A 99 -2.04 4.56 7.53
CA GLU A 99 -0.62 4.37 7.77
C GLU A 99 0.11 3.96 6.50
N TRP A 100 1.38 4.35 6.40
CA TRP A 100 2.27 3.97 5.31
C TRP A 100 3.69 3.73 5.84
N TRP A 101 4.24 2.56 5.52
CA TRP A 101 5.59 2.18 5.91
C TRP A 101 6.42 2.01 4.66
N GLY A 102 6.98 3.08 4.10
CA GLY A 102 7.81 2.98 2.89
C GLY A 102 8.23 4.33 2.33
N PRO A 103 9.00 4.35 1.24
CA PRO A 103 9.32 5.59 0.53
C PRO A 103 8.06 6.23 -0.06
N GLN A 104 7.88 7.54 0.06
CA GLN A 104 6.69 8.24 -0.44
C GLN A 104 6.43 8.00 -1.94
N ALA A 105 7.50 7.88 -2.74
CA ALA A 105 7.43 7.59 -4.18
C ALA A 105 6.73 6.25 -4.50
N ARG A 106 6.65 5.31 -3.54
CA ARG A 106 6.01 4.00 -3.71
C ARG A 106 4.54 3.98 -3.27
N LEU A 107 4.02 5.06 -2.66
CA LEU A 107 2.63 5.07 -2.19
C LEU A 107 1.62 5.01 -3.35
N ALA A 108 1.80 5.81 -4.40
CA ALA A 108 0.85 5.85 -5.52
C ALA A 108 0.70 4.49 -6.24
N PRO A 109 1.79 3.77 -6.61
CA PRO A 109 1.67 2.41 -7.13
C PRO A 109 0.95 1.43 -6.19
N CYS A 110 1.15 1.54 -4.87
CA CYS A 110 0.42 0.71 -3.91
C CYS A 110 -1.08 1.07 -3.85
N LEU A 111 -1.43 2.35 -4.00
CA LEU A 111 -2.83 2.78 -4.06
C LEU A 111 -3.53 2.33 -5.35
N ASP A 112 -2.81 2.19 -6.46
CA ASP A 112 -3.36 1.65 -7.70
C ASP A 112 -3.61 0.13 -7.59
N GLU A 113 -2.66 -0.63 -7.04
CA GLU A 113 -2.86 -2.05 -6.73
C GLU A 113 -4.04 -2.26 -5.76
N LEU A 114 -4.14 -1.39 -4.74
CA LEU A 114 -5.28 -1.39 -3.82
C LEU A 114 -6.59 -1.11 -4.56
N ALA A 115 -6.61 -0.16 -5.49
CA ALA A 115 -7.81 0.16 -6.27
C ALA A 115 -8.28 -1.02 -7.11
N ASP A 116 -7.35 -1.76 -7.73
CA ASP A 116 -7.69 -2.95 -8.51
C ASP A 116 -8.21 -4.07 -7.62
N TRP A 117 -7.58 -4.32 -6.48
CA TRP A 117 -8.08 -5.26 -5.49
C TRP A 117 -9.49 -4.87 -5.00
N CYS A 118 -9.68 -3.61 -4.61
CA CYS A 118 -10.98 -3.11 -4.14
C CYS A 118 -12.08 -3.29 -5.19
N ARG A 119 -11.80 -3.00 -6.47
CA ARG A 119 -12.75 -3.24 -7.57
C ARG A 119 -13.11 -4.71 -7.69
N ALA A 120 -12.13 -5.60 -7.64
CA ALA A 120 -12.35 -7.05 -7.70
C ALA A 120 -13.21 -7.58 -6.54
N HIS A 121 -13.17 -6.92 -5.39
CA HIS A 121 -13.91 -7.30 -4.18
C HIS A 121 -15.16 -6.44 -3.88
N GLY A 122 -15.61 -5.63 -4.85
CA GLY A 122 -16.84 -4.84 -4.73
C GLY A 122 -16.77 -3.67 -3.73
N ILE A 123 -15.56 -3.25 -3.36
CA ILE A 123 -15.31 -2.10 -2.49
C ILE A 123 -15.32 -0.84 -3.34
N ARG A 124 -16.10 0.14 -2.90
CA ARG A 124 -16.51 1.27 -3.77
C ARG A 124 -15.67 2.52 -3.61
N ALA A 125 -14.83 2.59 -2.59
CA ALA A 125 -13.99 3.75 -2.35
C ALA A 125 -12.74 3.40 -1.54
N ILE A 126 -11.74 4.27 -1.67
CA ILE A 126 -10.55 4.31 -0.82
C ILE A 126 -10.50 5.68 -0.16
N ALA A 127 -10.31 5.71 1.16
CA ALA A 127 -10.03 6.92 1.92
C ALA A 127 -8.59 6.88 2.42
N VAL A 128 -7.85 7.97 2.20
CA VAL A 128 -6.46 8.12 2.62
C VAL A 128 -6.38 9.26 3.64
N ALA A 129 -5.67 9.02 4.74
CA ALA A 129 -5.46 10.03 5.77
C ALA A 129 -4.71 11.25 5.20
N PRO A 130 -5.05 12.47 5.65
CA PRO A 130 -4.44 13.71 5.16
C PRO A 130 -2.91 13.72 5.26
N GLY A 131 -2.35 13.14 6.32
CA GLY A 131 -0.90 13.13 6.57
C GLY A 131 -0.09 12.20 5.67
N LEU A 132 -0.75 11.39 4.84
CA LEU A 132 -0.07 10.51 3.87
C LEU A 132 0.05 11.13 2.49
N ALA A 133 -0.60 12.27 2.27
CA ALA A 133 -0.40 13.09 1.09
C ALA A 133 1.00 13.72 1.13
N GLY A 134 1.75 13.62 0.03
CA GLY A 134 3.07 14.25 -0.07
C GLY A 134 2.98 15.78 -0.10
N GLU A 135 4.13 16.47 -0.08
CA GLU A 135 4.19 17.94 -0.06
C GLU A 135 3.49 18.64 -1.26
N GLY A 136 3.14 17.90 -2.31
CA GLY A 136 2.49 18.40 -3.52
C GLY A 136 0.96 18.25 -3.59
N GLY A 137 0.28 17.81 -2.53
CA GLY A 137 -1.17 17.64 -2.53
C GLY A 137 -1.61 16.16 -2.56
N ALA A 138 -2.71 15.85 -3.26
CA ALA A 138 -3.38 14.54 -3.22
C ALA A 138 -2.42 13.33 -3.31
N PRO A 139 -2.72 12.21 -2.63
CA PRO A 139 -1.80 11.07 -2.53
C PRO A 139 -1.54 10.36 -3.86
N ALA A 140 -2.49 10.45 -4.81
CA ALA A 140 -2.38 9.98 -6.18
C ALA A 140 -3.47 10.66 -7.04
N PRO A 141 -3.44 10.56 -8.38
CA PRO A 141 -4.51 11.06 -9.24
C PRO A 141 -5.88 10.45 -8.91
N GLY A 142 -6.94 11.27 -8.98
CA GLY A 142 -8.33 10.83 -8.75
C GLY A 142 -8.77 10.80 -7.28
N TYR A 143 -7.93 11.28 -6.35
CA TYR A 143 -8.31 11.54 -4.97
C TYR A 143 -8.76 12.99 -4.80
N GLU A 144 -9.90 13.17 -4.14
CA GLU A 144 -10.47 14.48 -3.82
C GLU A 144 -10.62 14.64 -2.31
N ARG A 145 -10.60 15.89 -1.82
CA ARG A 145 -10.89 16.14 -0.40
C ARG A 145 -12.37 15.96 -0.13
N ASP A 146 -12.67 15.11 0.85
CA ASP A 146 -14.02 14.97 1.39
C ASP A 146 -14.23 15.90 2.61
N GLY A 147 -15.49 16.13 3.00
CA GLY A 147 -15.87 16.95 4.16
C GLY A 147 -15.33 16.44 5.49
N SER A 148 -14.92 15.17 5.56
CA SER A 148 -14.20 14.58 6.69
C SER A 148 -12.72 15.00 6.79
N GLY A 149 -12.19 15.70 5.79
CA GLY A 149 -10.76 15.99 5.70
C GLY A 149 -9.91 14.76 5.33
N LEU A 150 -10.52 13.68 4.83
CA LEU A 150 -9.82 12.56 4.19
C LEU A 150 -9.70 12.81 2.68
N TRP A 151 -8.75 12.14 2.04
CA TRP A 151 -8.68 12.05 0.58
C TRP A 151 -9.50 10.85 0.13
N LEU A 152 -10.54 11.06 -0.66
CA LEU A 152 -11.43 10.02 -1.13
C LEU A 152 -11.23 9.78 -2.63
N ARG A 153 -11.07 8.52 -3.02
CA ARG A 153 -11.14 8.05 -4.41
C ARG A 153 -12.34 7.15 -4.55
N SER A 154 -13.30 7.55 -5.40
CA SER A 154 -14.40 6.69 -5.81
C SER A 154 -13.88 5.63 -6.79
N LEU A 155 -14.29 4.39 -6.59
CA LEU A 155 -13.99 3.25 -7.46
C LEU A 155 -15.20 2.77 -8.26
N VAL A 156 -16.36 3.40 -8.06
CA VAL A 156 -17.56 3.12 -8.84
C VAL A 156 -17.32 3.57 -10.28
N PRO A 157 -17.58 2.71 -11.29
CA PRO A 157 -17.49 3.11 -12.69
C PRO A 157 -18.36 4.35 -12.92
N THR A 158 -17.75 5.45 -13.37
CA THR A 158 -18.51 6.63 -13.77
C THR A 158 -19.41 6.22 -14.93
N ALA A 159 -20.73 6.35 -14.79
CA ALA A 159 -21.64 6.05 -15.88
C ALA A 159 -21.22 6.85 -17.11
N LYS A 160 -20.97 6.16 -18.23
CA LYS A 160 -20.68 6.79 -19.52
C LYS A 160 -21.86 7.72 -19.81
N ARG A 161 -21.63 9.04 -19.87
CA ARG A 161 -22.63 9.97 -20.39
C ARG A 161 -22.76 9.67 -21.88
N LEU A 162 -23.83 8.99 -22.27
CA LEU A 162 -24.23 8.91 -23.67
C LEU A 162 -24.80 10.28 -24.03
N GLY A 163 -24.02 11.06 -24.76
CA GLY A 163 -24.44 12.29 -25.41
C GLY A 163 -24.65 12.06 -26.89
#